data_AF-A0AAU9X2T7-F1
#
_entry.id   AF-A0AAU9X2T7-F1
#
_cell.length_a   1.000
_cell.length_b   1.000
_cell.length_c   1.000
_cell.angle_alpha   90.00
_cell.angle_beta   90.00
_cell.angle_gamma   90.00
#
_symmetry.space_group_name_H-M   'P 1'
#
loop_
_entity.id
_entity.type
_entity.pdbx_description
1 polymer ?
#
loop_
_entity_poly.entity_id
_entity_poly.type
_entity_poly.pdbx_seq_one_letter_code
_entity_poly.pdbx_strand_id
1 'polypeptide(L)'
;MCREVLQIEPYQFKIRSPERGQAWESLTEKLNENSCPKFRVTARSVRDRYNLLTKKMAAKLKIETSELDDLLEEILEKEKKS
;
A
#
# COMPACT_ATOMS: atom_id res chain seq x y z
N MET A 1 -7.80 -7.38 4.03
CA MET A 1 -6.86 -7.44 2.88
C MET A 1 -5.42 -7.03 3.25
N CYS A 2 -5.15 -5.82 3.74
CA CYS A 2 -3.76 -5.40 4.01
C CYS A 2 -3.07 -6.26 5.08
N ARG A 3 -3.83 -6.74 6.07
CA ARG A 3 -3.34 -7.65 7.11
C ARG A 3 -2.84 -8.97 6.51
N GLU A 4 -3.60 -9.53 5.57
CA GLU A 4 -3.31 -10.79 4.88
C GLU A 4 -2.15 -10.60 3.89
N VAL A 5 -2.02 -9.42 3.26
CA VAL A 5 -0.84 -9.06 2.46
C VAL A 5 0.43 -9.05 3.31
N LEU A 6 0.38 -8.52 4.55
CA LEU A 6 1.51 -8.56 5.48
C LEU A 6 1.82 -9.98 5.99
N GLN A 7 0.84 -10.89 5.98
CA GLN A 7 1.04 -12.27 6.42
C GLN A 7 1.63 -13.16 5.30
N ILE A 8 1.26 -12.90 4.04
CA ILE A 8 1.69 -13.69 2.88
C ILE A 8 2.91 -13.08 2.18
N GLU A 9 3.15 -11.79 2.40
CA GLU A 9 4.32 -11.05 1.93
C GLU A 9 4.63 -11.20 0.43
N PRO A 10 3.62 -11.07 -0.47
CA PRO A 10 3.83 -11.26 -1.91
C PRO A 10 4.82 -10.24 -2.51
N TYR A 11 5.15 -9.17 -1.78
CA TYR A 11 6.13 -8.16 -2.17
C TYR A 11 7.58 -8.62 -2.04
N GLN A 12 7.89 -9.65 -1.26
CA GLN A 12 9.25 -10.19 -1.10
C GLN A 12 9.75 -10.90 -2.36
N PHE A 13 8.85 -11.52 -3.12
CA PHE A 13 9.20 -12.21 -4.35
C PHE A 13 9.46 -11.23 -5.51
N LYS A 14 10.32 -11.62 -6.45
CA LYS A 14 10.66 -10.81 -7.63
C LYS A 14 9.40 -10.49 -8.45
N ILE A 15 9.33 -9.27 -8.99
CA ILE A 15 8.25 -8.85 -9.88
C ILE A 15 8.19 -9.80 -11.10
N ARG A 16 6.98 -10.25 -11.46
CA ARG A 16 6.67 -11.24 -12.54
C ARG A 16 7.20 -12.66 -12.31
N SER A 17 7.69 -12.98 -11.11
CA SER A 17 8.07 -14.36 -10.78
C SER A 17 6.83 -15.25 -10.57
N PRO A 18 6.91 -16.56 -10.87
CA PRO A 18 5.85 -17.53 -10.58
C PRO A 18 5.48 -17.55 -9.09
N GLU A 19 6.47 -17.47 -8.21
CA GLU A 19 6.31 -17.48 -6.74
C GLU A 19 5.49 -16.28 -6.29
N ARG A 20 5.73 -15.10 -6.88
CA ARG A 20 4.90 -13.93 -6.63
C ARG A 20 3.47 -14.15 -7.07
N GLY A 21 3.26 -14.79 -8.22
CA GLY A 21 1.94 -15.14 -8.73
C GLY A 21 1.17 -16.02 -7.74
N GLN A 22 1.80 -17.11 -7.30
CA GLN A 22 1.27 -18.04 -6.31
C GLN A 22 0.93 -17.35 -4.99
N ALA A 23 1.80 -16.45 -4.50
CA ALA A 23 1.53 -15.69 -3.28
C ALA A 23 0.24 -14.83 -3.39
N TRP A 24 -0.04 -14.23 -4.57
CA TRP A 24 -1.30 -13.52 -4.81
C TRP A 24 -2.52 -14.44 -4.92
N GLU A 25 -2.33 -15.67 -5.42
CA GLU A 25 -3.37 -16.69 -5.48
C GLU A 25 -3.74 -17.18 -4.09
N SER A 26 -2.77 -17.56 -3.26
CA SER A 26 -3.01 -17.96 -1.85
C SER A 26 -3.67 -16.83 -1.04
N LEU A 27 -3.31 -15.57 -1.30
CA LEU A 27 -3.97 -14.42 -0.70
C LEU A 27 -5.44 -14.33 -1.10
N THR A 28 -5.73 -14.63 -2.37
CA THR A 28 -7.09 -14.61 -2.90
C THR A 28 -7.94 -15.72 -2.28
N GLU A 29 -7.38 -16.92 -2.14
CA GLU A 29 -8.05 -18.05 -1.47
C GLU A 29 -8.42 -17.67 -0.04
N LYS A 30 -7.46 -17.18 0.77
CA LYS A 30 -7.72 -16.72 2.14
C LYS A 30 -8.79 -15.63 2.23
N LEU A 31 -8.82 -14.70 1.27
CA LEU A 31 -9.84 -13.64 1.27
C LEU A 31 -11.23 -14.18 0.91
N ASN A 32 -11.30 -15.20 0.06
CA ASN A 32 -12.54 -15.86 -0.35
C ASN A 32 -13.05 -16.92 0.65
N GLU A 33 -12.24 -17.34 1.63
CA GLU A 33 -12.67 -18.22 2.73
C GLU A 33 -13.77 -17.58 3.61
N ASN A 34 -13.92 -16.26 3.55
CA ASN A 34 -15.03 -15.56 4.20
C ASN A 34 -16.37 -15.96 3.55
N SER A 35 -17.15 -16.74 4.30
CA SER A 35 -18.39 -17.35 3.82
C SER A 35 -19.59 -16.40 3.82
N CYS A 36 -19.57 -15.32 4.62
CA CYS A 36 -20.64 -14.33 4.66
C CYS A 36 -20.12 -12.94 5.07
N PRO A 37 -20.28 -11.90 4.22
CA PRO A 37 -20.76 -11.96 2.84
C PRO A 37 -19.76 -12.66 1.90
N LYS A 38 -20.28 -13.45 0.96
CA LYS A 38 -19.46 -14.15 -0.03
C LYS A 38 -19.06 -13.20 -1.15
N PHE A 39 -17.80 -12.83 -1.20
CA PHE A 39 -17.23 -12.04 -2.29
C PHE A 39 -16.54 -12.95 -3.31
N ARG A 40 -16.52 -12.52 -4.57
CA ARG A 40 -15.63 -13.10 -5.58
C ARG A 40 -14.39 -12.23 -5.69
N VAL A 41 -13.35 -12.57 -4.94
CA VAL A 41 -12.04 -11.94 -5.00
C VAL A 41 -11.17 -12.69 -6.01
N THR A 42 -10.41 -11.97 -6.83
CA THR A 42 -9.45 -12.53 -7.78
C THR A 42 -8.05 -12.00 -7.49
N ALA A 43 -7.00 -12.75 -7.84
CA ALA A 43 -5.61 -12.28 -7.66
C ALA A 43 -5.32 -10.96 -8.38
N ARG A 44 -6.03 -10.67 -9.49
CA ARG A 44 -5.98 -9.38 -10.16
C ARG A 44 -6.61 -8.27 -9.31
N SER A 45 -7.83 -8.46 -8.84
CA SER A 45 -8.54 -7.43 -8.05
C SER A 45 -7.82 -7.11 -6.74
N VAL A 46 -7.19 -8.10 -6.10
CA VAL A 46 -6.37 -7.88 -4.89
C VAL A 46 -5.13 -7.04 -5.21
N ARG A 47 -4.40 -7.38 -6.28
CA ARG A 47 -3.24 -6.60 -6.73
C ARG A 47 -3.60 -5.16 -7.09
N ASP A 48 -4.69 -4.97 -7.84
CA ASP A 48 -5.14 -3.64 -8.24
C ASP A 48 -5.53 -2.79 -7.04
N ARG A 49 -6.27 -3.38 -6.08
CA ARG A 49 -6.62 -2.70 -4.82
C ARG A 49 -5.38 -2.37 -3.99
N TYR A 50 -4.43 -3.30 -3.89
CA TYR A 50 -3.15 -3.07 -3.22
C TYR A 50 -2.39 -1.91 -3.83
N ASN A 51 -2.21 -1.91 -5.16
CA ASN A 51 -1.52 -0.86 -5.90
C ASN A 51 -2.21 0.51 -5.74
N LEU A 52 -3.54 0.54 -5.73
CA LEU A 52 -4.29 1.77 -5.50
C LEU A 52 -4.02 2.33 -4.10
N LEU A 53 -4.07 1.48 -3.07
CA LEU A 53 -3.87 1.89 -1.68
C LEU A 53 -2.44 2.38 -1.43
N THR A 54 -1.43 1.65 -1.93
CA THR A 54 -0.03 2.05 -1.78
C THR A 54 0.26 3.37 -2.50
N LYS A 55 -0.27 3.57 -3.72
CA LYS A 55 -0.17 4.86 -4.42
C LYS A 55 -0.84 6.00 -3.66
N LYS A 56 -2.03 5.78 -3.11
CA LYS A 56 -2.73 6.80 -2.31
C LYS A 56 -1.95 7.19 -1.06
N MET A 57 -1.37 6.21 -0.35
CA MET A 57 -0.54 6.51 0.83
C MET A 57 0.75 7.22 0.46
N ALA A 58 1.44 6.80 -0.61
CA ALA A 58 2.64 7.49 -1.10
C ALA A 58 2.35 8.95 -1.50
N ALA A 59 1.21 9.21 -2.14
CA ALA A 59 0.79 10.56 -2.48
C ALA A 59 0.51 11.42 -1.25
N LYS A 60 -0.16 10.86 -0.22
CA LYS A 60 -0.39 11.54 1.05
C LYS A 60 0.91 11.90 1.76
N LEU A 61 1.83 10.94 1.88
CA LEU A 61 3.14 11.17 2.49
C LEU A 61 3.91 12.27 1.76
N LYS A 62 3.88 12.27 0.42
CA LYS A 62 4.54 13.31 -0.38
C LYS A 62 3.96 14.71 -0.13
N ILE A 63 2.63 14.82 0.02
CA ILE A 63 1.97 16.09 0.34
C ILE A 63 2.38 16.55 1.73
N GLU A 64 2.29 15.66 2.73
CA GLU A 64 2.64 15.96 4.12
C GLU A 64 4.11 16.37 4.28
N THR A 65 5.04 15.70 3.59
CA THR A 65 6.46 16.11 3.59
C THR A 65 6.65 17.48 2.95
N SER A 66 5.96 17.78 1.84
CA SER A 66 6.09 19.08 1.17
C SER A 66 5.57 20.21 2.04
N GLU A 67 4.38 20.08 2.63
CA GLU A 67 3.82 21.09 3.53
C GLU A 67 4.69 21.28 4.77
N LEU A 68 5.26 20.19 5.31
CA LEU A 68 6.18 20.26 6.43
C LEU A 68 7.48 21.00 6.07
N ASP A 69 8.05 20.73 4.90
CA ASP A 69 9.26 21.39 4.40
C ASP A 69 9.02 22.90 4.23
N ASP A 70 7.88 23.29 3.63
CA ASP A 70 7.49 24.70 3.45
C ASP A 70 7.34 25.43 4.80
N LEU A 71 6.70 24.78 5.79
CA LEU A 71 6.54 25.35 7.14
C LEU A 71 7.86 25.48 7.89
N LEU A 72 8.77 24.50 7.74
CA LEU A 72 10.10 24.56 8.35
C LEU A 72 10.94 25.68 7.75
N GLU A 73 10.85 25.90 6.44
CA GLU A 73 11.52 27.03 5.78
C GLU A 73 11.01 28.37 6.32
N GLU A 74 9.70 28.54 6.50
CA GLU A 74 9.10 29.74 7.10
C GLU A 74 9.58 29.97 8.54
N ILE A 75 9.66 28.91 9.36
CA ILE A 75 10.16 28.99 10.73
C ILE A 75 11.63 29.47 10.73
N LEU A 76 12.49 28.86 9.91
CA LEU A 76 13.91 29.21 9.82
C LEU A 76 14.12 30.65 9.33
N GLU A 77 13.28 31.15 8.42
CA GLU A 77 13.33 32.55 8.02
C GLU A 77 12.96 33.50 9.14
N LYS A 78 11.95 33.16 9.95
CA LYS A 78 11.51 34.00 11.08
C LYS A 78 12.57 34.03 12.18
N GLU A 79 13.22 32.91 12.47
CA GLU A 79 14.33 32.86 13.43
C GLU A 79 15.51 33.74 12.99
N LYS A 80 15.88 33.76 11.70
CA LYS A 80 16.96 34.63 11.19
C LYS A 80 16.64 36.12 11.23
N LYS A 81 15.36 36.49 11.27
CA LYS A 81 14.88 37.87 11.30
C LYS A 81 14.68 38.39 12.74
N SER A 82 14.79 37.52 13.76
CA SER A 82 14.75 37.87 15.18
C SER A 82 16.15 38.07 15.76
#